data_AF-A0A928RFI4-F1
#
_entry.id   AF-A0A928RFI4-F1
#
_cell.length_a   1.000
_cell.length_b   1.000
_cell.length_c   1.000
_cell.angle_alpha   90.00
_cell.angle_beta   90.00
_cell.angle_gamma   90.00
#
_symmetry.space_group_name_H-M   'P 1'
#
loop_
_entity.id
_entity.type
_entity.pdbx_description
1 polymer ?
#
loop_
_entity_poly.entity_id
_entity_poly.type
_entity_poly.pdbx_seq_one_letter_code
_entity_poly.pdbx_strand_id
1 'polypeptide(L)'
;MLQPLPKNTATKTTLYMVQILQASLRLRKLCLHMVLANKNLYILNGDAYKYRRFLIDIIWDCDIMSVYIEFIYKGETKMKKSSKVLSVALALCMMLSLMSFHVVAAEAEYSVLNDAYVRVIGRTEVITEGRSINWSQAGIEFKFTGTTAYVNVSSVTDAETNKYFNVSVDGNPECYRFKVNGTGWYSLVEAPLTYGEHTIRFTRSSEANASTGTVYIDKIKTDGEPSPTPEKERFIEFIGDSYTAGYGNLEKGGSKKTPENTDAWRAYAGYTMRKLNADGNIVAISGRGIAMNYINPDVANPSTKWLMPERWLYADVYNRNSYIPSEWNFDAQRDPHVVTVFLGTNDHNGTNPRGTGGELVKKKYTEFLKQLREEYPHTYIVAISKPSGCFPEEVTQAVKDCGGEENGIYRIILTTFVGDGADGHPYYTTAEKMGLELADFIEKIPNVWKGYNLNMGSLSDVKNTDWYYNAVKYVLDGGLMKNTTDTTFAPLSEVTRNEVSDTLKSAFGCDVNFSDSDLSKTVTKEELAYVLTQCAKAKGMDTTPLKKYPFKDKDEFSDWAVDSIYYMREKLVMFDFGGLTFEPKTVITRADLASNIRRFVERVK
;
A
#
# COMPACT_ATOMS: atom_id res chain seq x y z
N MET A 1 -32.40 -49.06 17.37
CA MET A 1 -33.31 -49.82 18.25
C MET A 1 -32.58 -51.08 18.69
N LEU A 2 -32.01 -51.07 19.89
CA LEU A 2 -31.36 -52.21 20.55
C LEU A 2 -32.24 -52.56 21.76
N GLN A 3 -32.54 -53.85 21.98
CA GLN A 3 -33.25 -54.30 23.18
C GLN A 3 -32.40 -54.08 24.45
N PRO A 4 -33.01 -53.84 25.62
CA PRO A 4 -32.27 -53.55 26.84
C PRO A 4 -31.69 -54.84 27.46
N LEU A 5 -30.40 -54.80 27.78
CA LEU A 5 -29.73 -55.83 28.59
C LEU A 5 -30.15 -55.71 30.07
N PRO A 6 -30.21 -56.83 30.82
CA PRO A 6 -30.69 -56.84 32.20
C PRO A 6 -29.81 -56.02 33.15
N LYS A 7 -30.46 -55.30 34.08
CA LYS A 7 -29.83 -54.57 35.17
C LYS A 7 -29.24 -55.55 36.19
N ASN A 8 -27.99 -55.95 36.03
CA ASN A 8 -26.98 -55.96 37.09
C ASN A 8 -25.66 -56.57 36.59
N THR A 9 -24.55 -56.03 37.10
CA THR A 9 -23.14 -56.34 36.80
C THR A 9 -22.56 -55.81 35.48
N ALA A 10 -22.67 -54.51 35.24
CA ALA A 10 -21.54 -53.80 34.63
C ALA A 10 -20.54 -53.49 35.74
N THR A 11 -19.45 -54.27 35.85
CA THR A 11 -18.32 -53.88 36.71
C THR A 11 -17.76 -52.54 36.23
N LYS A 12 -17.21 -51.72 37.13
CA LYS A 12 -16.56 -50.42 36.77
C LYS A 12 -15.66 -50.55 35.55
N THR A 13 -15.00 -51.69 35.39
CA THR A 13 -14.17 -52.08 34.24
C THR A 13 -14.90 -52.02 32.89
N THR A 14 -16.14 -52.50 32.78
CA THR A 14 -16.93 -52.45 31.53
C THR A 14 -17.31 -51.02 31.18
N LEU A 15 -17.61 -50.18 32.18
CA LEU A 15 -17.91 -48.77 31.98
C LEU A 15 -16.67 -47.98 31.51
N TYR A 16 -15.50 -48.27 32.09
CA TYR A 16 -14.22 -47.71 31.67
C TYR A 16 -13.83 -48.15 30.25
N MET A 17 -14.07 -49.41 29.89
CA MET A 17 -13.79 -49.89 28.52
C MET A 17 -14.67 -49.19 27.47
N VAL A 18 -15.95 -48.97 27.76
CA VAL A 18 -16.85 -48.22 26.84
C VAL A 18 -16.40 -46.77 26.70
N GLN A 19 -15.97 -46.12 27.78
CA GLN A 19 -15.46 -44.75 27.74
C GLN A 19 -14.14 -44.64 26.96
N ILE A 20 -13.23 -45.62 27.12
CA ILE A 20 -11.97 -45.68 26.37
C ILE A 20 -12.22 -45.94 24.88
N LEU A 21 -13.17 -46.82 24.53
CA LEU A 21 -13.58 -47.06 23.14
C LEU A 21 -14.19 -45.81 22.50
N GLN A 22 -15.01 -45.07 23.24
CA GLN A 22 -15.59 -43.81 22.76
C GLN A 22 -14.51 -42.72 22.59
N ALA A 23 -13.52 -42.67 23.48
CA ALA A 23 -12.39 -41.74 23.36
C ALA A 23 -11.50 -42.10 22.16
N SER A 24 -11.20 -43.38 21.92
CA SER A 24 -10.38 -43.82 20.78
C SER A 24 -11.08 -43.59 19.43
N LEU A 25 -12.40 -43.78 19.36
CA LEU A 25 -13.21 -43.46 18.18
C LEU A 25 -13.23 -41.96 17.89
N ARG A 26 -13.28 -41.12 18.93
CA ARG A 26 -13.18 -39.66 18.79
C ARG A 26 -11.79 -39.24 18.30
N LEU A 27 -10.73 -39.84 18.84
CA LEU A 27 -9.35 -39.59 18.40
C LEU A 27 -9.14 -40.02 16.94
N ARG A 28 -9.62 -41.20 16.55
CA ARG A 28 -9.60 -41.67 15.15
C ARG A 28 -10.35 -40.72 14.21
N LYS A 29 -11.52 -40.22 14.61
CA LYS A 29 -12.25 -39.21 13.84
C LYS A 29 -11.45 -37.91 13.73
N LEU A 30 -10.79 -37.46 14.79
CA LEU A 30 -9.98 -36.24 14.77
C LEU A 30 -8.78 -36.37 13.84
N CYS A 31 -8.02 -37.48 13.93
CA CYS A 31 -6.91 -37.77 13.04
C CYS A 31 -7.37 -37.91 11.57
N LEU A 32 -8.52 -38.55 11.32
CA LEU A 32 -9.07 -38.67 9.98
C LEU A 32 -9.49 -37.30 9.41
N HIS A 33 -10.04 -36.40 10.23
CA HIS A 33 -10.33 -35.02 9.81
C HIS A 33 -9.05 -34.23 9.52
N MET A 34 -7.98 -34.39 10.32
CA MET A 34 -6.68 -33.75 10.07
C MET A 34 -6.02 -34.26 8.77
N VAL A 35 -6.17 -35.54 8.45
CA VAL A 35 -5.68 -36.13 7.19
C VAL A 35 -6.52 -35.66 5.99
N LEU A 36 -7.84 -35.54 6.15
CA LEU A 36 -8.75 -35.09 5.09
C LEU A 36 -8.68 -33.57 4.85
N ALA A 37 -8.38 -32.77 5.88
CA ALA A 37 -8.11 -31.33 5.76
C ALA A 37 -6.79 -31.03 5.03
N ASN A 38 -5.84 -31.97 5.03
CA ASN A 38 -4.54 -31.88 4.36
C ASN A 38 -4.54 -32.34 2.88
N LYS A 39 -5.67 -32.22 2.19
CA LYS A 39 -5.80 -32.68 0.79
C LYS A 39 -5.01 -31.86 -0.25
N ASN A 40 -4.49 -30.68 0.10
CA ASN A 40 -3.88 -29.76 -0.87
C ASN A 40 -2.35 -29.55 -0.79
N LEU A 41 -1.63 -30.31 0.04
CA LEU A 41 -0.15 -30.29 0.00
C LEU A 41 0.36 -31.22 -1.10
N TYR A 42 0.33 -30.72 -2.32
CA TYR A 42 1.21 -31.18 -3.40
C TYR A 42 2.44 -30.26 -3.43
N ILE A 43 3.62 -30.87 -3.49
CA ILE A 43 4.90 -30.29 -3.95
C ILE A 43 5.75 -29.59 -2.86
N LEU A 44 6.59 -30.36 -2.15
CA LEU A 44 8.07 -30.31 -2.21
C LEU A 44 8.72 -31.12 -1.06
N ASN A 45 9.75 -31.89 -1.43
CA ASN A 45 10.62 -32.75 -0.63
C ASN A 45 10.08 -34.15 -0.22
N GLY A 46 10.85 -35.17 -0.61
CA GLY A 46 10.53 -36.61 -0.55
C GLY A 46 10.30 -37.23 0.83
N ASP A 47 10.20 -36.43 1.89
CA ASP A 47 9.89 -36.90 3.24
C ASP A 47 8.38 -36.84 3.57
N ALA A 48 7.57 -36.10 2.81
CA ALA A 48 6.11 -36.11 2.98
C ALA A 48 5.47 -37.48 2.70
N TYR A 49 6.04 -38.25 1.77
CA TYR A 49 5.63 -39.64 1.50
C TYR A 49 5.96 -40.55 2.68
N LYS A 50 7.15 -40.40 3.30
CA LYS A 50 7.53 -41.14 4.50
C LYS A 50 6.66 -40.76 5.70
N TYR A 51 6.28 -39.49 5.83
CA TYR A 51 5.43 -39.02 6.91
C TYR A 51 3.97 -39.51 6.78
N ARG A 52 3.41 -39.50 5.55
CA ARG A 52 2.11 -40.13 5.26
C ARG A 52 2.14 -41.64 5.47
N ARG A 53 3.19 -42.31 4.99
CA ARG A 53 3.39 -43.75 5.20
C ARG A 53 3.50 -44.06 6.69
N PHE A 54 4.29 -43.29 7.46
CA PHE A 54 4.44 -43.43 8.91
C PHE A 54 3.14 -43.22 9.69
N LEU A 55 2.30 -42.24 9.32
CA LEU A 55 1.00 -42.03 9.95
C LEU A 55 -0.02 -43.11 9.56
N ILE A 56 0.00 -43.59 8.31
CA ILE A 56 -0.81 -44.71 7.85
C ILE A 56 -0.37 -46.01 8.52
N ASP A 57 0.93 -46.23 8.66
CA ASP A 57 1.53 -47.37 9.35
C ASP A 57 1.21 -47.32 10.85
N ILE A 58 1.21 -46.16 11.52
CA ILE A 58 0.71 -46.02 12.92
C ILE A 58 -0.78 -46.33 13.02
N ILE A 59 -1.59 -45.93 12.04
CA ILE A 59 -3.04 -46.19 12.02
C ILE A 59 -3.33 -47.67 11.77
N TRP A 60 -2.52 -48.35 10.94
CA TRP A 60 -2.62 -49.79 10.65
C TRP A 60 -1.98 -50.68 11.73
N ASP A 61 -0.84 -50.29 12.30
CA ASP A 61 -0.12 -51.00 13.39
C ASP A 61 -0.80 -50.82 14.76
N CYS A 62 -1.82 -49.98 14.87
CA CYS A 62 -2.76 -49.97 15.99
C CYS A 62 -3.66 -51.22 16.08
N ASP A 63 -3.22 -52.35 15.50
CA ASP A 63 -3.68 -53.71 15.81
C ASP A 63 -3.12 -54.25 17.15
N ILE A 64 -2.36 -53.44 17.90
CA ILE A 64 -1.98 -53.76 19.29
C ILE A 64 -3.22 -54.08 20.15
N MET A 65 -4.38 -53.50 19.85
CA MET A 65 -5.63 -53.77 20.57
C MET A 65 -6.32 -55.08 20.18
N SER A 66 -6.18 -55.56 18.94
CA SER A 66 -6.76 -56.85 18.52
C SER A 66 -5.95 -58.02 19.09
N VAL A 67 -4.61 -57.87 19.15
CA VAL A 67 -3.73 -58.80 19.88
C VAL A 67 -4.04 -58.80 21.39
N TYR A 68 -4.36 -57.64 21.98
CA TYR A 68 -4.70 -57.55 23.42
C TYR A 68 -6.06 -58.18 23.76
N ILE A 69 -7.06 -58.06 22.88
CA ILE A 69 -8.38 -58.67 23.05
C ILE A 69 -8.31 -60.20 22.91
N GLU A 70 -7.52 -60.73 21.95
CA GLU A 70 -7.30 -62.18 21.84
C GLU A 70 -6.54 -62.75 23.05
N PHE A 71 -5.60 -61.99 23.62
CA PHE A 71 -4.75 -62.45 24.73
C PHE A 71 -5.48 -62.43 26.08
N ILE A 72 -6.35 -61.44 26.32
CA ILE A 72 -7.21 -61.42 27.52
C ILE A 72 -8.26 -62.55 27.46
N TYR A 73 -8.75 -62.89 26.26
CA TYR A 73 -9.70 -63.99 26.09
C TYR A 73 -9.08 -65.38 26.34
N LYS A 74 -7.75 -65.54 26.20
CA LYS A 74 -7.02 -66.82 26.36
C LYS A 74 -6.35 -67.05 27.71
N GLY A 75 -6.44 -66.12 28.66
CA GLY A 75 -6.24 -66.42 30.09
C GLY A 75 -4.88 -66.99 30.52
N GLU A 76 -3.74 -66.49 29.98
CA GLU A 76 -2.42 -66.91 30.47
C GLU A 76 -1.81 -65.95 31.50
N THR A 77 -1.74 -66.42 32.74
CA THR A 77 -1.04 -65.81 33.87
C THR A 77 0.48 -65.99 33.75
N LYS A 78 1.21 -65.04 33.17
CA LYS A 78 2.66 -64.82 33.45
C LYS A 78 3.13 -63.48 32.87
N MET A 79 3.17 -62.42 33.69
CA MET A 79 3.76 -61.14 33.30
C MET A 79 4.70 -60.58 34.38
N LYS A 80 6.00 -60.90 34.28
CA LYS A 80 7.10 -60.13 34.90
C LYS A 80 8.03 -59.43 33.89
N LYS A 81 7.87 -59.67 32.57
CA LYS A 81 8.73 -59.07 31.51
C LYS A 81 8.04 -58.00 30.66
N SER A 82 6.73 -57.83 30.78
CA SER A 82 5.87 -57.03 29.90
C SER A 82 5.46 -55.67 30.47
N SER A 83 5.76 -55.38 31.75
CA SER A 83 5.59 -54.03 32.30
C SER A 83 6.54 -53.02 31.65
N LYS A 84 7.79 -53.42 31.33
CA LYS A 84 8.75 -52.54 30.65
C LYS A 84 8.31 -52.15 29.24
N VAL A 85 7.72 -53.07 28.48
CA VAL A 85 7.24 -52.80 27.12
C VAL A 85 6.04 -51.85 27.14
N LEU A 86 5.12 -52.04 28.11
CA LEU A 86 3.96 -51.18 28.28
C LEU A 86 4.36 -49.77 28.77
N SER A 87 5.33 -49.67 29.68
CA SER A 87 5.89 -48.38 30.13
C SER A 87 6.62 -47.64 29.00
N VAL A 88 7.34 -48.36 28.13
CA VAL A 88 8.02 -47.78 26.97
C VAL A 88 7.02 -47.30 25.92
N ALA A 89 5.94 -48.06 25.67
CA ALA A 89 4.88 -47.65 24.75
C ALA A 89 4.10 -46.42 25.25
N LEU A 90 3.78 -46.35 26.55
CA LEU A 90 3.16 -45.16 27.17
C LEU A 90 4.10 -43.96 27.17
N ALA A 91 5.40 -44.16 27.41
CA ALA A 91 6.40 -43.10 27.31
C ALA A 91 6.57 -42.60 25.87
N LEU A 92 6.52 -43.48 24.87
CA LEU A 92 6.53 -43.13 23.44
C LEU A 92 5.26 -42.40 23.02
N CYS A 93 4.07 -42.81 23.48
CA CYS A 93 2.83 -42.08 23.23
C CYS A 93 2.82 -40.71 23.93
N MET A 94 3.37 -40.59 25.15
CA MET A 94 3.54 -39.29 25.81
C MET A 94 4.57 -38.42 25.07
N MET A 95 5.71 -38.97 24.64
CA MET A 95 6.70 -38.25 23.82
C MET A 95 6.12 -37.82 22.47
N LEU A 96 5.35 -38.67 21.79
CA LEU A 96 4.67 -38.35 20.53
C LEU A 96 3.55 -37.31 20.73
N SER A 97 2.85 -37.35 21.87
CA SER A 97 1.90 -36.29 22.25
C SER A 97 2.61 -34.97 22.55
N LEU A 98 3.75 -34.99 23.23
CA LEU A 98 4.58 -33.81 23.51
C LEU A 98 5.25 -33.26 22.23
N MET A 99 5.57 -34.12 21.26
CA MET A 99 6.09 -33.76 19.94
C MET A 99 5.00 -33.22 19.00
N SER A 100 3.74 -33.65 19.16
CA SER A 100 2.60 -33.09 18.40
C SER A 100 2.11 -31.74 18.93
N PHE A 101 2.61 -31.30 20.09
CA PHE A 101 2.46 -29.93 20.58
C PHE A 101 3.54 -28.95 20.10
N HIS A 102 4.52 -29.38 19.29
CA HIS A 102 5.63 -28.54 18.85
C HIS A 102 5.95 -28.65 17.35
N VAL A 103 4.95 -28.88 16.50
CA VAL A 103 5.04 -28.33 15.13
C VAL A 103 4.49 -26.92 15.21
N VAL A 104 5.22 -26.04 15.91
CA VAL A 104 5.15 -24.62 15.58
C VAL A 104 5.68 -24.59 14.15
N ALA A 105 4.80 -24.37 13.17
CA ALA A 105 5.27 -24.05 11.84
C ALA A 105 6.27 -22.91 12.02
N ALA A 106 7.54 -23.15 11.70
CA ALA A 106 8.55 -22.11 11.82
C ALA A 106 8.03 -20.92 11.02
N GLU A 107 7.85 -19.78 11.69
CA GLU A 107 7.30 -18.61 11.03
C GLU A 107 8.24 -18.22 9.88
N ALA A 108 7.75 -18.33 8.65
CA ALA A 108 8.54 -18.01 7.48
C ALA A 108 8.64 -16.49 7.33
N GLU A 109 9.78 -16.02 6.84
CA GLU A 109 9.99 -14.62 6.52
C GLU A 109 9.59 -14.36 5.06
N TYR A 110 8.79 -13.32 4.83
CA TYR A 110 8.32 -12.92 3.50
C TYR A 110 8.73 -11.48 3.23
N SER A 111 9.29 -11.21 2.05
CA SER A 111 9.73 -9.86 1.66
C SER A 111 8.54 -8.94 1.38
N VAL A 112 8.49 -7.77 2.02
CA VAL A 112 7.49 -6.72 1.75
C VAL A 112 7.85 -5.86 0.53
N LEU A 113 9.00 -6.16 -0.09
CA LEU A 113 9.40 -5.58 -1.36
C LEU A 113 8.77 -6.35 -2.54
N ASN A 114 8.19 -7.51 -2.27
CA ASN A 114 7.41 -8.29 -3.23
C ASN A 114 5.93 -8.16 -2.91
N ASP A 115 5.20 -7.48 -3.79
CA ASP A 115 3.77 -7.19 -3.64
C ASP A 115 2.89 -8.46 -3.73
N ALA A 116 3.47 -9.63 -4.07
CA ALA A 116 2.78 -10.91 -4.02
C ALA A 116 2.42 -11.38 -2.59
N TYR A 117 3.02 -10.79 -1.55
CA TYR A 117 2.74 -11.13 -0.15
C TYR A 117 1.95 -10.06 0.60
N VAL A 118 2.01 -8.81 0.15
CA VAL A 118 1.42 -7.65 0.83
C VAL A 118 0.84 -6.67 -0.18
N ARG A 119 -0.30 -6.07 0.16
CA ARG A 119 -0.83 -4.90 -0.52
C ARG A 119 -0.18 -3.65 0.06
N VAL A 120 0.31 -2.77 -0.80
CA VAL A 120 0.90 -1.48 -0.39
C VAL A 120 -0.22 -0.48 -0.12
N ILE A 121 -0.10 0.27 0.97
CA ILE A 121 -1.04 1.32 1.38
C ILE A 121 -0.33 2.67 1.36
N GLY A 122 -0.95 3.68 0.77
CA GLY A 122 -0.40 5.03 0.72
C GLY A 122 0.83 5.13 -0.18
N ARG A 123 1.50 6.28 -0.12
CA ARG A 123 2.73 6.52 -0.90
C ARG A 123 3.93 5.91 -0.19
N THR A 124 4.64 5.04 -0.89
CA THR A 124 5.86 4.35 -0.43
C THR A 124 6.92 4.35 -1.54
N GLU A 125 8.17 4.13 -1.16
CA GLU A 125 9.31 3.95 -2.06
C GLU A 125 10.11 2.74 -1.61
N VAL A 126 10.69 1.97 -2.54
CA VAL A 126 11.62 0.88 -2.21
C VAL A 126 13.04 1.32 -2.47
N ILE A 127 13.81 1.58 -1.41
CA ILE A 127 15.24 1.89 -1.50
C ILE A 127 16.10 0.74 -0.95
N THR A 128 17.41 0.95 -0.90
CA THR A 128 18.38 -0.02 -0.35
C THR A 128 18.07 -0.47 1.08
N GLU A 129 17.55 0.44 1.89
CA GLU A 129 17.15 0.21 3.27
C GLU A 129 15.84 -0.56 3.40
N GLY A 130 15.04 -0.70 2.33
CA GLY A 130 13.72 -1.33 2.33
C GLY A 130 12.63 -0.40 1.83
N ARG A 131 11.37 -0.77 2.06
CA ARG A 131 10.18 0.03 1.70
C ARG A 131 9.92 1.11 2.74
N SER A 132 9.83 2.35 2.30
CA SER A 132 9.48 3.50 3.15
C SER A 132 8.00 3.49 3.51
N ILE A 133 7.68 3.79 4.77
CA ILE A 133 6.29 3.89 5.28
C ILE A 133 6.13 5.20 6.04
N ASN A 134 6.55 6.30 5.39
CA ASN A 134 6.75 7.58 6.03
C ASN A 134 5.53 8.50 5.96
N TRP A 135 4.88 8.61 4.80
CA TRP A 135 3.65 9.40 4.74
C TRP A 135 2.61 8.92 5.75
N SER A 136 1.81 9.86 6.26
CA SER A 136 0.69 9.53 7.14
C SER A 136 -0.18 8.45 6.50
N GLN A 137 -0.51 7.41 7.27
CA GLN A 137 -1.25 6.23 6.79
C GLN A 137 -0.59 5.39 5.69
N ALA A 138 0.66 5.65 5.31
CA ALA A 138 1.43 4.74 4.45
C ALA A 138 1.81 3.46 5.21
N GLY A 139 1.87 2.33 4.51
CA GLY A 139 2.03 1.03 5.14
C GLY A 139 1.78 -0.16 4.23
N ILE A 140 1.41 -1.28 4.83
CA ILE A 140 1.09 -2.55 4.16
C ILE A 140 -0.18 -3.16 4.73
N GLU A 141 -0.87 -3.96 3.92
CA GLU A 141 -2.02 -4.75 4.33
C GLU A 141 -1.96 -6.16 3.72
N PHE A 142 -2.19 -7.19 4.52
CA PHE A 142 -2.13 -8.58 4.07
C PHE A 142 -3.11 -9.44 4.86
N LYS A 143 -3.45 -10.60 4.29
CA LYS A 143 -4.23 -11.65 4.95
C LYS A 143 -3.41 -12.91 5.10
N PHE A 144 -3.65 -13.68 6.15
CA PHE A 144 -2.99 -14.95 6.43
C PHE A 144 -3.91 -15.85 7.27
N THR A 145 -3.65 -17.16 7.28
CA THR A 145 -4.33 -18.09 8.19
C THR A 145 -3.37 -18.53 9.29
N GLY A 146 -3.60 -18.10 10.53
CA GLY A 146 -2.63 -18.31 11.61
C GLY A 146 -3.01 -17.61 12.91
N THR A 147 -2.02 -17.36 13.75
CA THR A 147 -2.17 -16.75 15.09
C THR A 147 -1.21 -15.58 15.33
N THR A 148 -0.10 -15.48 14.60
CA THR A 148 0.95 -14.47 14.84
C THR A 148 1.33 -13.71 13.57
N ALA A 149 1.67 -12.43 13.74
CA ALA A 149 2.15 -11.58 12.67
C ALA A 149 3.18 -10.58 13.20
N TYR A 150 4.28 -10.43 12.49
CA TYR A 150 5.38 -9.51 12.80
C TYR A 150 5.83 -8.74 11.56
N VAL A 151 6.41 -7.56 11.78
CA VAL A 151 7.11 -6.78 10.75
C VAL A 151 8.56 -6.55 11.18
N ASN A 152 9.50 -6.65 10.25
CA ASN A 152 10.87 -6.25 10.47
C ASN A 152 11.06 -4.79 10.05
N VAL A 153 11.48 -3.97 10.99
CA VAL A 153 11.94 -2.60 10.74
C VAL A 153 13.42 -2.66 10.39
N SER A 154 13.75 -2.45 9.13
CA SER A 154 15.12 -2.57 8.60
C SER A 154 15.97 -1.33 8.86
N SER A 155 15.34 -0.15 8.89
CA SER A 155 16.03 1.11 9.14
C SER A 155 15.11 2.15 9.79
N VAL A 156 15.69 2.96 10.68
CA VAL A 156 15.05 4.15 11.25
C VAL A 156 16.04 5.31 11.22
N THR A 157 15.59 6.49 10.84
CA THR A 157 16.38 7.71 11.08
C THR A 157 15.91 8.40 12.34
N ASP A 158 16.84 9.11 12.99
CA ASP A 158 16.55 9.87 14.21
C ASP A 158 15.91 8.96 15.29
N ALA A 159 16.67 7.97 15.76
CA ALA A 159 16.22 6.94 16.71
C ALA A 159 15.79 7.53 18.07
N GLU A 160 16.18 8.77 18.37
CA GLU A 160 15.79 9.51 19.56
C GLU A 160 14.33 9.99 19.50
N THR A 161 13.73 10.09 18.30
CA THR A 161 12.35 10.54 18.13
C THR A 161 11.39 9.37 17.93
N ASN A 162 10.28 9.41 18.66
CA ASN A 162 9.29 8.34 18.65
C ASN A 162 8.48 8.38 17.36
N LYS A 163 8.19 7.20 16.82
CA LYS A 163 7.33 7.01 15.66
C LYS A 163 6.19 6.08 16.05
N TYR A 164 4.96 6.40 15.69
CA TYR A 164 3.81 5.55 16.01
C TYR A 164 3.17 4.97 14.77
N PHE A 165 2.75 3.71 14.92
CA PHE A 165 2.08 2.95 13.89
C PHE A 165 0.81 2.33 14.45
N ASN A 166 -0.21 2.25 13.60
CA ASN A 166 -1.47 1.58 13.87
C ASN A 166 -1.46 0.21 13.19
N VAL A 167 -2.01 -0.78 13.88
CA VAL A 167 -2.38 -2.08 13.34
C VAL A 167 -3.88 -2.29 13.49
N SER A 168 -4.58 -2.36 12.37
CA SER A 168 -5.96 -2.85 12.34
C SER A 168 -5.94 -4.35 12.09
N VAL A 169 -6.54 -5.11 13.00
CA VAL A 169 -6.77 -6.55 12.86
C VAL A 169 -8.23 -6.75 12.45
N ASP A 170 -8.47 -7.50 11.37
CA ASP A 170 -9.79 -7.85 10.85
C ASP A 170 -10.71 -6.63 10.62
N GLY A 171 -10.11 -5.51 10.24
CA GLY A 171 -10.82 -4.25 9.98
C GLY A 171 -11.29 -3.50 11.23
N ASN A 172 -10.85 -3.87 12.43
CA ASN A 172 -11.17 -3.15 13.66
C ASN A 172 -10.63 -1.70 13.60
N PRO A 173 -11.50 -0.67 13.67
CA PRO A 173 -11.10 0.71 13.47
C PRO A 173 -10.32 1.31 14.64
N GLU A 174 -10.37 0.73 15.84
CA GLU A 174 -9.68 1.27 17.02
C GLU A 174 -8.16 1.18 16.93
N CYS A 175 -7.67 0.16 16.21
CA CYS A 175 -6.26 -0.17 16.01
C CYS A 175 -5.46 -0.42 17.30
N TYR A 176 -4.60 -1.43 17.25
CA TYR A 176 -3.47 -1.49 18.17
C TYR A 176 -2.43 -0.44 17.74
N ARG A 177 -2.00 0.44 18.64
CA ARG A 177 -1.04 1.50 18.34
C ARG A 177 0.23 1.35 19.16
N PHE A 178 1.38 1.29 18.49
CA PHE A 178 2.66 1.11 19.17
C PHE A 178 3.77 2.00 18.62
N LYS A 179 4.80 2.16 19.46
CA LYS A 179 5.99 2.96 19.19
C LYS A 179 7.06 2.13 18.48
N VAL A 180 7.67 2.72 17.45
CA VAL A 180 8.88 2.27 16.77
C VAL A 180 9.98 3.30 17.00
N ASN A 181 11.13 2.87 17.52
CA ASN A 181 12.31 3.71 17.75
C ASN A 181 13.63 2.99 17.50
N GLY A 182 13.58 1.81 16.90
CA GLY A 182 14.75 1.00 16.58
C GLY A 182 14.43 -0.01 15.48
N THR A 183 15.45 -0.70 15.00
CA THR A 183 15.33 -1.77 14.01
C THR A 183 15.00 -3.11 14.67
N GLY A 184 14.57 -4.08 13.86
CA GLY A 184 14.25 -5.43 14.28
C GLY A 184 12.76 -5.76 14.20
N TRP A 185 12.38 -6.88 14.80
CA TRP A 185 11.04 -7.45 14.72
C TRP A 185 10.09 -6.81 15.73
N TYR A 186 8.94 -6.33 15.23
CA TYR A 186 7.83 -5.82 16.04
C TYR A 186 6.61 -6.71 15.84
N SER A 187 5.91 -7.03 16.94
CA SER A 187 4.63 -7.73 16.87
C SER A 187 3.56 -6.82 16.30
N LEU A 188 2.82 -7.31 15.31
CA LEU A 188 1.66 -6.62 14.76
C LEU A 188 0.36 -6.94 15.52
N VAL A 189 0.41 -7.88 16.47
CA VAL A 189 -0.72 -8.25 17.33
C VAL A 189 -0.35 -8.09 18.80
N GLU A 190 -1.30 -7.67 19.64
CA GLU A 190 -1.09 -7.48 21.09
C GLU A 190 -0.88 -8.80 21.83
N ALA A 191 -1.54 -9.85 21.34
CA ALA A 191 -1.44 -11.22 21.79
C ALA A 191 -1.69 -12.16 20.60
N PRO A 192 -1.30 -13.45 20.67
CA PRO A 192 -1.65 -14.42 19.65
C PRO A 192 -3.15 -14.42 19.38
N LEU A 193 -3.52 -14.37 18.10
CA LEU A 193 -4.90 -14.44 17.65
C LEU A 193 -5.44 -15.87 17.82
N THR A 194 -6.77 -16.01 17.76
CA THR A 194 -7.37 -17.34 17.66
C THR A 194 -7.07 -17.89 16.26
N TYR A 195 -6.61 -19.13 16.14
CA TYR A 195 -6.28 -19.70 14.83
C TYR A 195 -7.43 -19.56 13.83
N GLY A 196 -7.19 -18.83 12.73
CA GLY A 196 -8.18 -18.50 11.72
C GLY A 196 -7.60 -17.65 10.60
N GLU A 197 -8.45 -17.28 9.64
CA GLU A 197 -8.08 -16.28 8.63
C GLU A 197 -8.16 -14.89 9.26
N HIS A 198 -7.10 -14.10 9.10
CA HIS A 198 -6.98 -12.75 9.62
C HIS A 198 -6.47 -11.78 8.56
N THR A 199 -6.86 -10.52 8.68
CA THR A 199 -6.29 -9.39 7.93
C THR A 199 -5.54 -8.46 8.87
N ILE A 200 -4.34 -8.04 8.46
CA ILE A 200 -3.48 -7.10 9.18
C ILE A 200 -3.23 -5.88 8.30
N ARG A 201 -3.59 -4.69 8.79
CA ARG A 201 -3.23 -3.40 8.17
C ARG A 201 -2.26 -2.66 9.09
N PHE A 202 -1.00 -2.57 8.71
CA PHE A 202 0.05 -1.87 9.45
C PHE A 202 0.38 -0.55 8.76
N THR A 203 0.08 0.59 9.40
CA THR A 203 0.23 1.92 8.79
C THR A 203 0.79 2.96 9.74
N ARG A 204 1.45 3.97 9.18
CA ARG A 204 1.97 5.10 9.92
C ARG A 204 0.82 5.89 10.58
N SER A 205 0.89 6.04 11.90
CA SER A 205 -0.09 6.81 12.68
C SER A 205 0.37 8.26 12.87
N SER A 206 1.56 8.45 13.44
CA SER A 206 2.15 9.77 13.63
C SER A 206 2.59 10.37 12.29
N GLU A 207 2.37 11.66 12.07
CA GLU A 207 2.90 12.37 10.90
C GLU A 207 4.42 12.16 10.76
N ALA A 208 4.91 11.86 9.55
CA ALA A 208 6.33 12.00 9.29
C ALA A 208 6.66 13.47 9.09
N ASN A 209 7.66 13.97 9.82
CA ASN A 209 8.27 15.26 9.58
C ASN A 209 9.75 15.22 9.95
N ALA A 210 10.43 16.36 9.76
CA ALA A 210 11.85 16.48 10.03
C ALA A 210 12.27 16.11 11.48
N SER A 211 11.32 16.10 12.42
CA SER A 211 11.49 15.82 13.84
C SER A 211 10.93 14.46 14.30
N THR A 212 10.38 13.64 13.40
CA THR A 212 9.89 12.29 13.76
C THR A 212 10.66 11.19 13.06
N GLY A 213 11.66 11.51 12.23
CA GLY A 213 12.44 10.56 11.44
C GLY A 213 11.65 9.70 10.46
N THR A 214 12.38 8.84 9.73
CA THR A 214 11.89 7.89 8.74
C THR A 214 11.94 6.46 9.25
N VAL A 215 11.14 5.58 8.63
CA VAL A 215 11.07 4.15 8.91
C VAL A 215 11.01 3.38 7.59
N TYR A 216 11.81 2.33 7.52
CA TYR A 216 11.82 1.38 6.41
C TYR A 216 11.56 -0.04 6.92
N ILE A 217 10.87 -0.84 6.11
CA ILE A 217 10.55 -2.24 6.37
C ILE A 217 10.99 -3.10 5.19
N ASP A 218 11.43 -4.32 5.44
CA ASP A 218 11.89 -5.25 4.40
C ASP A 218 11.15 -6.61 4.44
N LYS A 219 10.64 -7.02 5.60
CA LYS A 219 10.04 -8.34 5.79
C LYS A 219 8.84 -8.33 6.74
N ILE A 220 7.96 -9.31 6.55
CA ILE A 220 6.98 -9.76 7.53
C ILE A 220 7.24 -11.22 7.90
N LYS A 221 6.67 -11.65 9.01
CA LYS A 221 6.75 -13.01 9.50
C LYS A 221 5.43 -13.42 10.11
N THR A 222 4.89 -14.56 9.67
CA THR A 222 3.58 -15.10 10.06
C THR A 222 3.68 -16.62 10.18
N ASP A 223 2.80 -17.24 10.97
CA ASP A 223 2.70 -18.70 11.13
C ASP A 223 1.82 -19.39 10.06
N GLY A 224 1.32 -18.61 9.09
CA GLY A 224 0.76 -19.07 7.83
C GLY A 224 1.15 -18.16 6.68
N GLU A 225 1.07 -18.65 5.45
CA GLU A 225 1.51 -17.89 4.27
C GLU A 225 0.63 -16.64 4.03
N PRO A 226 1.23 -15.44 3.95
CA PRO A 226 0.50 -14.20 3.72
C PRO A 226 0.21 -14.00 2.23
N SER A 227 -0.85 -13.25 1.95
CA SER A 227 -1.18 -12.77 0.60
C SER A 227 -1.76 -11.36 0.68
N PRO A 228 -1.64 -10.54 -0.39
CA PRO A 228 -2.21 -9.21 -0.41
C PRO A 228 -3.74 -9.27 -0.26
N THR A 229 -4.31 -8.27 0.42
CA THR A 229 -5.74 -8.03 0.34
C THR A 229 -6.10 -7.45 -1.04
N PRO A 230 -7.36 -7.57 -1.49
CA PRO A 230 -7.82 -6.83 -2.67
C PRO A 230 -7.81 -5.32 -2.41
N GLU A 231 -7.58 -4.53 -3.46
CA GLU A 231 -7.84 -3.09 -3.38
C GLU A 231 -9.33 -2.80 -3.19
N LYS A 232 -9.64 -1.71 -2.51
CA LYS A 232 -11.02 -1.21 -2.43
C LYS A 232 -11.41 -0.56 -3.74
N GLU A 233 -12.68 -0.60 -4.13
CA GLU A 233 -13.12 0.04 -5.38
C GLU A 233 -12.92 1.57 -5.36
N ARG A 234 -13.10 2.19 -4.19
CA ARG A 234 -13.02 3.64 -4.02
C ARG A 234 -11.61 4.06 -3.62
N PHE A 235 -11.14 5.16 -4.19
CA PHE A 235 -9.81 5.69 -3.92
C PHE A 235 -9.84 7.22 -3.79
N ILE A 236 -9.27 7.74 -2.71
CA ILE A 236 -9.25 9.18 -2.40
C ILE A 236 -7.84 9.62 -2.02
N GLU A 237 -7.36 10.72 -2.56
CA GLU A 237 -6.12 11.35 -2.10
C GLU A 237 -6.41 12.62 -1.29
N PHE A 238 -5.82 12.71 -0.10
CA PHE A 238 -5.97 13.86 0.80
C PHE A 238 -4.67 14.66 0.81
N ILE A 239 -4.73 15.90 0.35
CA ILE A 239 -3.63 16.85 0.35
C ILE A 239 -3.94 17.93 1.38
N GLY A 240 -3.02 18.17 2.33
CA GLY A 240 -3.28 19.18 3.33
C GLY A 240 -2.14 19.45 4.30
N ASP A 241 -2.51 20.07 5.41
CA ASP A 241 -1.59 20.48 6.46
C ASP A 241 -1.76 19.66 7.76
N SER A 242 -1.52 20.29 8.91
CA SER A 242 -1.64 19.70 10.24
C SER A 242 -3.02 19.12 10.54
N TYR A 243 -4.10 19.68 9.98
CA TYR A 243 -5.45 19.13 10.16
C TYR A 243 -5.61 17.77 9.47
N THR A 244 -4.97 17.63 8.31
CA THR A 244 -5.00 16.39 7.52
C THR A 244 -4.05 15.34 8.11
N ALA A 245 -2.93 15.79 8.69
CA ALA A 245 -1.98 14.92 9.38
C ALA A 245 -2.43 14.45 10.79
N GLY A 246 -3.50 15.04 11.35
CA GLY A 246 -4.01 14.70 12.68
C GLY A 246 -3.19 15.30 13.84
N TYR A 247 -2.61 16.49 13.66
CA TYR A 247 -1.80 17.18 14.68
C TYR A 247 -2.49 17.18 16.05
N GLY A 248 -1.86 16.52 17.02
CA GLY A 248 -2.28 16.57 18.44
C GLY A 248 -3.71 16.12 18.73
N ASN A 249 -4.35 15.39 17.80
CA ASN A 249 -5.77 15.08 17.85
C ASN A 249 -6.16 14.04 18.93
N LEU A 250 -5.19 13.41 19.59
CA LEU A 250 -5.44 12.48 20.69
C LEU A 250 -5.54 13.17 22.05
N GLU A 251 -5.23 14.46 22.13
CA GLU A 251 -5.33 15.25 23.36
C GLU A 251 -6.42 16.31 23.20
N LYS A 252 -7.36 16.33 24.15
CA LYS A 252 -8.38 17.37 24.24
C LYS A 252 -7.80 18.55 25.01
N GLY A 253 -7.81 19.74 24.41
CA GLY A 253 -6.94 20.82 24.82
C GLY A 253 -5.46 20.44 24.71
N GLY A 254 -4.57 21.23 25.32
CA GLY A 254 -3.13 20.99 25.28
C GLY A 254 -2.38 22.04 24.46
N SER A 255 -1.06 22.04 24.61
CA SER A 255 -0.20 23.17 24.19
C SER A 255 0.94 22.77 23.25
N LYS A 256 0.97 21.52 22.76
CA LYS A 256 1.94 21.09 21.74
C LYS A 256 1.58 19.75 21.11
N LYS A 257 1.95 19.59 19.85
CA LYS A 257 2.07 18.28 19.20
C LYS A 257 3.27 17.47 19.69
N THR A 258 3.05 16.17 19.78
CA THR A 258 4.05 15.11 19.91
C THR A 258 3.72 13.97 18.93
N PRO A 259 4.67 13.07 18.61
CA PRO A 259 4.34 11.84 17.89
C PRO A 259 3.32 10.98 18.64
N GLU A 260 3.36 10.98 19.97
CA GLU A 260 2.44 10.26 20.86
C GLU A 260 0.98 10.69 20.65
N ASN A 261 0.74 12.00 20.56
CA ASN A 261 -0.61 12.56 20.54
C ASN A 261 -1.16 12.85 19.13
N THR A 262 -0.45 12.43 18.08
CA THR A 262 -0.82 12.65 16.67
C THR A 262 -1.16 11.34 15.99
N ASP A 263 -2.38 11.22 15.46
CA ASP A 263 -2.83 10.03 14.73
C ASP A 263 -3.66 10.38 13.48
N ALA A 264 -3.06 10.18 12.31
CA ALA A 264 -3.72 10.43 11.03
C ALA A 264 -4.94 9.52 10.78
N TRP A 265 -4.99 8.32 11.39
CA TRP A 265 -6.17 7.46 11.29
C TRP A 265 -7.38 8.06 12.00
N ARG A 266 -7.14 8.82 13.07
CA ARG A 266 -8.14 9.57 13.85
C ARG A 266 -8.24 11.05 13.40
N ALA A 267 -7.71 11.39 12.23
CA ALA A 267 -7.98 12.66 11.55
C ALA A 267 -9.20 12.56 10.64
N TYR A 268 -9.71 13.70 10.15
CA TYR A 268 -10.91 13.72 9.31
C TYR A 268 -10.76 12.84 8.06
N ALA A 269 -9.58 12.86 7.43
CA ALA A 269 -9.27 12.02 6.27
C ALA A 269 -9.44 10.52 6.56
N GLY A 270 -8.95 10.05 7.72
CA GLY A 270 -9.13 8.68 8.18
C GLY A 270 -10.61 8.30 8.35
N TYR A 271 -11.38 9.17 8.99
CA TYR A 271 -12.83 8.97 9.16
C TYR A 271 -13.59 8.99 7.82
N THR A 272 -13.23 9.88 6.90
CA THR A 272 -13.79 9.91 5.54
C THR A 272 -13.52 8.61 4.78
N MET A 273 -12.28 8.11 4.80
CA MET A 273 -11.94 6.83 4.16
C MET A 273 -12.73 5.65 4.72
N ARG A 274 -12.89 5.58 6.05
CA ARG A 274 -13.70 4.54 6.70
C ARG A 274 -15.17 4.63 6.31
N LYS A 275 -15.76 5.83 6.39
CA LYS A 275 -17.17 6.07 6.07
C LYS A 275 -17.49 5.71 4.62
N LEU A 276 -16.58 5.99 3.71
CA LEU A 276 -16.75 5.73 2.28
C LEU A 276 -16.26 4.35 1.84
N ASN A 277 -15.73 3.53 2.75
CA ASN A 277 -15.03 2.29 2.41
C ASN A 277 -14.03 2.48 1.24
N ALA A 278 -13.18 3.49 1.36
CA ALA A 278 -12.19 3.84 0.36
C ALA A 278 -10.76 3.52 0.83
N ASP A 279 -9.89 3.20 -0.12
CA ASP A 279 -8.46 3.35 0.08
C ASP A 279 -8.07 4.83 -0.08
N GLY A 280 -6.91 5.21 0.41
CA GLY A 280 -6.44 6.57 0.19
C GLY A 280 -4.99 6.84 0.55
N ASN A 281 -4.48 7.93 -0.03
CA ASN A 281 -3.21 8.54 0.32
C ASN A 281 -3.46 9.74 1.24
N ILE A 282 -2.67 9.89 2.31
CA ILE A 282 -2.66 11.13 3.12
C ILE A 282 -1.30 11.83 2.92
N VAL A 283 -1.29 12.84 2.05
CA VAL A 283 -0.13 13.65 1.69
C VAL A 283 -0.22 14.97 2.42
N ALA A 284 0.22 14.98 3.68
CA ALA A 284 0.03 16.13 4.56
C ALA A 284 1.25 16.41 5.44
N ILE A 285 1.57 17.70 5.58
CA ILE A 285 2.69 18.16 6.42
C ILE A 285 2.25 19.39 7.22
N SER A 286 2.40 19.31 8.53
CA SER A 286 2.08 20.39 9.47
C SER A 286 2.84 21.68 9.15
N GLY A 287 2.14 22.81 9.26
CA GLY A 287 2.70 24.14 9.06
C GLY A 287 2.93 24.54 7.60
N ARG A 288 2.66 23.65 6.64
CA ARG A 288 2.80 23.94 5.21
C ARG A 288 1.55 24.57 4.63
N GLY A 289 1.74 25.57 3.79
CA GLY A 289 0.66 26.20 3.02
C GLY A 289 0.83 25.97 1.53
N ILE A 290 -0.05 26.63 0.77
CA ILE A 290 -0.08 26.55 -0.69
C ILE A 290 0.78 27.63 -1.36
N ALA A 291 0.89 28.79 -0.71
CA ALA A 291 1.68 29.94 -1.12
C ALA A 291 2.78 30.27 -0.10
N MET A 292 2.53 30.03 1.19
CA MET A 292 3.46 30.31 2.26
C MET A 292 3.23 29.42 3.48
N ASN A 293 4.28 29.20 4.26
CA ASN A 293 4.22 28.40 5.49
C ASN A 293 3.83 29.25 6.70
N TYR A 294 3.37 28.57 7.75
CA TYR A 294 3.12 29.17 9.06
C TYR A 294 4.36 29.91 9.58
N ILE A 295 4.13 31.05 10.24
CA ILE A 295 5.16 31.75 11.01
C ILE A 295 4.69 32.01 12.44
N ASN A 296 5.66 32.02 13.36
CA ASN A 296 5.43 32.61 14.67
C ASN A 296 5.08 34.11 14.47
N PRO A 297 4.11 34.68 15.20
CA PRO A 297 3.76 36.10 15.13
C PRO A 297 4.94 37.08 15.25
N ASP A 298 6.03 36.68 15.90
CA ASP A 298 7.24 37.52 16.05
C ASP A 298 8.11 37.56 14.79
N VAL A 299 7.80 36.75 13.78
CA VAL A 299 8.49 36.72 12.50
C VAL A 299 7.74 37.62 11.51
N ALA A 300 8.48 38.41 10.73
CA ALA A 300 7.89 39.31 9.74
C ALA A 300 7.67 38.64 8.36
N ASN A 301 8.58 37.76 7.95
CA ASN A 301 8.62 37.24 6.59
C ASN A 301 8.25 35.74 6.53
N PRO A 302 7.20 35.35 5.79
CA PRO A 302 6.90 33.95 5.54
C PRO A 302 8.00 33.22 4.78
N SER A 303 8.15 31.92 5.07
CA SER A 303 8.89 31.02 4.18
C SER A 303 7.98 30.55 3.04
N THR A 304 8.40 30.78 1.81
CA THR A 304 7.73 30.29 0.58
C THR A 304 8.44 29.07 -0.03
N LYS A 305 9.33 28.42 0.73
CA LYS A 305 10.03 27.21 0.29
C LYS A 305 9.30 25.98 0.81
N TRP A 306 9.39 24.87 0.08
CA TRP A 306 8.92 23.57 0.54
C TRP A 306 7.42 23.54 0.82
N LEU A 307 6.65 24.23 -0.03
CA LEU A 307 5.18 24.33 0.06
C LEU A 307 4.53 22.98 -0.26
N MET A 308 3.26 22.80 0.12
CA MET A 308 2.58 21.53 -0.13
C MET A 308 2.52 21.12 -1.60
N PRO A 309 2.29 22.01 -2.58
CA PRO A 309 2.36 21.65 -4.01
C PRO A 309 3.71 21.04 -4.41
N GLU A 310 4.81 21.56 -3.89
CA GLU A 310 6.16 21.00 -4.14
C GLU A 310 6.33 19.65 -3.46
N ARG A 311 5.81 19.50 -2.23
CA ARG A 311 5.93 18.28 -1.43
C ARG A 311 5.05 17.14 -1.93
N TRP A 312 3.91 17.48 -2.54
CA TRP A 312 2.98 16.54 -3.14
C TRP A 312 3.59 15.80 -4.33
N LEU A 313 4.70 16.23 -4.91
CA LEU A 313 5.34 15.51 -6.01
C LEU A 313 6.15 14.28 -5.57
N TYR A 314 6.25 13.97 -4.27
CA TYR A 314 7.18 12.95 -3.78
C TYR A 314 6.50 11.68 -3.23
N ALA A 315 7.13 10.55 -3.50
CA ALA A 315 6.84 9.24 -2.91
C ALA A 315 7.30 9.17 -1.45
N ASP A 316 8.44 9.81 -1.14
CA ASP A 316 8.95 10.00 0.21
C ASP A 316 9.70 11.34 0.30
N VAL A 317 9.13 12.29 1.05
CA VAL A 317 9.72 13.63 1.23
C VAL A 317 10.86 13.68 2.25
N TYR A 318 11.17 12.57 2.92
CA TYR A 318 12.08 12.51 4.07
C TYR A 318 13.32 11.65 3.87
N ASN A 319 13.51 11.05 2.69
CA ASN A 319 14.79 10.45 2.31
C ASN A 319 15.86 11.56 2.16
N ARG A 320 16.60 11.82 3.24
CA ARG A 320 17.68 12.83 3.31
C ARG A 320 19.03 12.33 2.78
N ASN A 321 19.18 11.03 2.55
CA ASN A 321 20.45 10.42 2.13
C ASN A 321 20.64 10.46 0.61
N SER A 322 19.56 10.66 -0.16
CA SER A 322 19.63 10.92 -1.59
C SER A 322 19.55 12.43 -1.84
N TYR A 323 20.43 12.95 -2.70
CA TYR A 323 20.44 14.35 -3.17
C TYR A 323 19.11 14.79 -3.85
N ILE A 324 18.15 13.86 -3.99
CA ILE A 324 16.85 14.00 -4.65
C ILE A 324 15.88 13.03 -3.95
N PRO A 325 14.81 13.50 -3.27
CA PRO A 325 13.75 12.61 -2.79
C PRO A 325 13.05 11.99 -3.99
N SER A 326 12.60 10.73 -3.87
CA SER A 326 11.93 10.06 -4.97
C SER A 326 10.57 10.66 -5.24
N GLU A 327 10.33 10.97 -6.50
CA GLU A 327 9.09 11.54 -6.97
C GLU A 327 8.01 10.46 -7.02
N TRP A 328 6.76 10.87 -6.79
CA TRP A 328 5.63 9.98 -6.88
C TRP A 328 5.35 9.64 -8.34
N ASN A 329 5.27 8.34 -8.64
CA ASN A 329 4.87 7.89 -9.97
C ASN A 329 3.35 7.91 -10.07
N PHE A 330 2.82 9.00 -10.63
CA PHE A 330 1.39 9.21 -10.82
C PHE A 330 0.71 8.16 -11.71
N ASP A 331 1.45 7.47 -12.59
CA ASP A 331 0.89 6.41 -13.45
C ASP A 331 1.02 5.00 -12.87
N ALA A 332 1.91 4.77 -11.90
CA ALA A 332 1.95 3.48 -11.21
C ALA A 332 0.76 3.28 -10.26
N GLN A 333 0.06 4.37 -9.95
CA GLN A 333 -1.12 4.37 -9.11
C GLN A 333 -2.37 4.55 -9.98
N ARG A 334 -3.44 3.82 -9.66
CA ARG A 334 -4.77 4.13 -10.21
C ARG A 334 -5.18 5.55 -9.83
N ASP A 335 -5.71 6.34 -10.77
CA ASP A 335 -6.17 7.69 -10.46
C ASP A 335 -7.18 7.69 -9.30
N PRO A 336 -7.04 8.62 -8.33
CA PRO A 336 -8.05 8.79 -7.30
C PRO A 336 -9.37 9.21 -7.92
N HIS A 337 -10.47 8.70 -7.38
CA HIS A 337 -11.80 9.20 -7.73
C HIS A 337 -11.95 10.65 -7.26
N VAL A 338 -11.39 10.95 -6.08
CA VAL A 338 -11.43 12.26 -5.45
C VAL A 338 -10.04 12.65 -4.94
N VAL A 339 -9.62 13.88 -5.24
CA VAL A 339 -8.51 14.55 -4.55
C VAL A 339 -9.07 15.68 -3.71
N THR A 340 -8.72 15.73 -2.44
CA THR A 340 -9.11 16.84 -1.56
C THR A 340 -7.92 17.74 -1.28
N VAL A 341 -8.14 19.06 -1.28
CA VAL A 341 -7.10 20.04 -0.92
C VAL A 341 -7.58 20.85 0.29
N PHE A 342 -7.02 20.60 1.47
CA PHE A 342 -7.32 21.37 2.68
C PHE A 342 -6.10 22.20 3.10
N LEU A 343 -5.94 23.35 2.44
CA LEU A 343 -4.84 24.30 2.61
C LEU A 343 -5.37 25.74 2.68
N GLY A 344 -4.55 26.68 3.15
CA GLY A 344 -4.89 28.10 3.32
C GLY A 344 -4.78 28.58 4.76
N THR A 345 -4.85 27.68 5.75
CA THR A 345 -4.72 28.04 7.17
C THR A 345 -3.32 28.51 7.50
N ASN A 346 -2.30 27.78 7.07
CA ASN A 346 -0.91 28.20 7.28
C ASN A 346 -0.54 29.43 6.48
N ASP A 347 -1.17 29.63 5.31
CA ASP A 347 -1.02 30.86 4.54
C ASP A 347 -1.58 32.07 5.31
N HIS A 348 -2.77 31.92 5.90
CA HIS A 348 -3.40 32.97 6.70
C HIS A 348 -2.57 33.33 7.93
N ASN A 349 -2.00 32.32 8.58
CA ASN A 349 -1.12 32.50 9.74
C ASN A 349 0.35 32.76 9.36
N GLY A 350 0.67 32.70 8.07
CA GLY A 350 2.00 32.89 7.49
C GLY A 350 2.31 34.35 7.19
N THR A 351 1.32 35.24 7.26
CA THR A 351 1.52 36.67 7.09
C THR A 351 1.54 37.42 8.42
N ASN A 352 2.21 38.57 8.43
CA ASN A 352 2.19 39.51 9.54
C ASN A 352 1.93 40.93 9.00
N PRO A 353 0.73 41.51 9.18
CA PRO A 353 -0.40 40.98 9.96
C PRO A 353 -1.04 39.73 9.34
N ARG A 354 -1.60 38.87 10.19
CA ARG A 354 -2.27 37.63 9.78
C ARG A 354 -3.48 37.92 8.90
N GLY A 355 -3.70 37.06 7.91
CA GLY A 355 -4.79 37.18 6.94
C GLY A 355 -4.56 38.19 5.82
N THR A 356 -3.32 38.62 5.60
CA THR A 356 -2.96 39.35 4.38
C THR A 356 -2.48 38.38 3.29
N GLY A 357 -2.37 38.81 2.04
CA GLY A 357 -1.87 37.97 0.96
C GLY A 357 -2.92 37.07 0.26
N GLY A 358 -4.20 37.32 0.45
CA GLY A 358 -5.30 36.59 -0.20
C GLY A 358 -5.13 36.44 -1.72
N GLU A 359 -4.76 37.50 -2.44
CA GLU A 359 -4.54 37.41 -3.91
C GLU A 359 -3.41 36.46 -4.30
N LEU A 360 -2.33 36.39 -3.50
CA LEU A 360 -1.25 35.44 -3.74
C LEU A 360 -1.73 34.01 -3.47
N VAL A 361 -2.51 33.81 -2.41
CA VAL A 361 -3.14 32.51 -2.10
C VAL A 361 -4.05 32.10 -3.24
N LYS A 362 -4.97 32.97 -3.70
CA LYS A 362 -5.84 32.71 -4.85
C LYS A 362 -5.03 32.23 -6.05
N LYS A 363 -4.01 33.00 -6.45
CA LYS A 363 -3.15 32.67 -7.59
C LYS A 363 -2.50 31.29 -7.44
N LYS A 364 -1.87 31.01 -6.30
CA LYS A 364 -1.17 29.75 -6.05
C LYS A 364 -2.14 28.57 -5.94
N TYR A 365 -3.33 28.79 -5.40
CA TYR A 365 -4.39 27.80 -5.34
C TYR A 365 -4.90 27.47 -6.75
N THR A 366 -5.15 28.48 -7.60
CA THR A 366 -5.52 28.29 -9.01
C THR A 366 -4.43 27.52 -9.77
N GLU A 367 -3.15 27.87 -9.60
CA GLU A 367 -2.02 27.16 -10.20
C GLU A 367 -2.00 25.68 -9.78
N PHE A 368 -2.21 25.39 -8.48
CA PHE A 368 -2.20 24.02 -7.98
C PHE A 368 -3.42 23.21 -8.44
N LEU A 369 -4.61 23.80 -8.49
CA LEU A 369 -5.79 23.12 -9.04
C LEU A 369 -5.62 22.77 -10.52
N LYS A 370 -4.95 23.65 -11.29
CA LYS A 370 -4.59 23.35 -12.69
C LYS A 370 -3.57 22.22 -12.77
N GLN A 371 -2.54 22.24 -11.94
CA GLN A 371 -1.55 21.16 -11.86
C GLN A 371 -2.21 19.82 -11.50
N LEU A 372 -3.12 19.80 -10.52
CA LEU A 372 -3.90 18.61 -10.17
C LEU A 372 -4.75 18.12 -11.33
N ARG A 373 -5.38 19.01 -12.10
CA ARG A 373 -6.16 18.64 -13.29
C ARG A 373 -5.27 18.11 -14.41
N GLU A 374 -4.04 18.61 -14.55
CA GLU A 374 -3.08 18.09 -15.53
C GLU A 374 -2.62 16.67 -15.18
N GLU A 375 -2.26 16.42 -13.92
CA GLU A 375 -1.80 15.10 -13.46
C GLU A 375 -2.96 14.11 -13.32
N TYR A 376 -4.14 14.60 -12.94
CA TYR A 376 -5.38 13.86 -12.82
C TYR A 376 -6.50 14.47 -13.71
N PRO A 377 -6.51 14.18 -15.02
CA PRO A 377 -7.48 14.75 -15.98
C PRO A 377 -8.95 14.49 -15.65
N HIS A 378 -9.17 13.52 -14.77
CA HIS A 378 -10.43 12.83 -14.60
C HIS A 378 -10.90 12.82 -13.14
N THR A 379 -10.01 13.05 -12.19
CA THR A 379 -10.36 13.09 -10.78
C THR A 379 -11.27 14.26 -10.43
N TYR A 380 -12.23 14.02 -9.54
CA TYR A 380 -12.98 15.10 -8.91
C TYR A 380 -12.10 15.79 -7.86
N ILE A 381 -11.96 17.10 -7.94
CA ILE A 381 -11.14 17.87 -7.00
C ILE A 381 -12.07 18.55 -6.00
N VAL A 382 -11.85 18.37 -4.71
CA VAL A 382 -12.63 19.00 -3.63
C VAL A 382 -11.72 19.94 -2.84
N ALA A 383 -11.85 21.24 -3.07
CA ALA A 383 -11.20 22.24 -2.24
C ALA A 383 -11.94 22.37 -0.90
N ILE A 384 -11.19 22.26 0.20
CA ILE A 384 -11.73 22.29 1.56
C ILE A 384 -11.29 23.59 2.24
N SER A 385 -12.23 24.25 2.91
CA SER A 385 -11.97 25.37 3.83
C SER A 385 -12.60 25.10 5.19
N LYS A 386 -12.14 25.82 6.21
CA LYS A 386 -12.88 26.00 7.48
C LYS A 386 -13.59 27.37 7.47
N PRO A 387 -14.53 27.65 8.39
CA PRO A 387 -15.37 28.85 8.31
C PRO A 387 -14.62 30.19 8.24
N SER A 388 -13.42 30.29 8.80
CA SER A 388 -12.62 31.51 8.79
C SER A 388 -11.11 31.21 8.87
N GLY A 389 -10.25 32.21 8.66
CA GLY A 389 -8.81 32.07 8.89
C GLY A 389 -8.10 31.09 7.96
N CYS A 390 -8.60 30.94 6.73
CA CYS A 390 -8.00 30.10 5.68
C CYS A 390 -8.30 30.61 4.24
N PHE A 391 -8.61 31.90 4.09
CA PHE A 391 -8.97 32.52 2.80
C PHE A 391 -10.12 31.84 2.04
N PRO A 392 -11.27 31.59 2.70
CA PRO A 392 -12.37 30.84 2.09
C PRO A 392 -12.89 31.47 0.79
N GLU A 393 -12.91 32.81 0.69
CA GLU A 393 -13.41 33.50 -0.51
C GLU A 393 -12.43 33.38 -1.68
N GLU A 394 -11.13 33.51 -1.43
CA GLU A 394 -10.09 33.34 -2.44
C GLU A 394 -10.03 31.90 -2.95
N VAL A 395 -10.20 30.91 -2.07
CA VAL A 395 -10.35 29.50 -2.49
C VAL A 395 -11.59 29.31 -3.36
N THR A 396 -12.71 29.96 -3.02
CA THR A 396 -13.92 29.94 -3.87
C THR A 396 -13.63 30.49 -5.26
N GLN A 397 -12.93 31.62 -5.33
CA GLN A 397 -12.61 32.23 -6.60
C GLN A 397 -11.62 31.40 -7.40
N ALA A 398 -10.62 30.78 -6.77
CA ALA A 398 -9.69 29.88 -7.44
C ALA A 398 -10.41 28.66 -8.06
N VAL A 399 -11.38 28.07 -7.36
CA VAL A 399 -12.23 26.99 -7.91
C VAL A 399 -13.02 27.48 -9.12
N LYS A 400 -13.64 28.67 -9.05
CA LYS A 400 -14.36 29.28 -10.18
C LYS A 400 -13.45 29.54 -11.38
N ASP A 401 -12.24 30.06 -11.14
CA ASP A 401 -11.25 30.35 -12.18
C ASP A 401 -10.76 29.07 -12.90
N CYS A 402 -10.95 27.91 -12.29
CA CYS A 402 -10.67 26.59 -12.86
C CYS A 402 -11.92 25.88 -13.45
N GLY A 403 -13.06 26.57 -13.55
CA GLY A 403 -14.30 26.05 -14.16
C GLY A 403 -15.30 25.44 -13.18
N GLY A 404 -14.99 25.37 -11.88
CA GLY A 404 -15.92 24.89 -10.85
C GLY A 404 -16.48 23.49 -11.13
N GLU A 405 -17.74 23.29 -10.74
CA GLU A 405 -18.40 21.97 -10.78
C GLU A 405 -18.49 21.40 -12.21
N GLU A 406 -18.63 22.26 -13.23
CA GLU A 406 -18.64 21.85 -14.65
C GLU A 406 -17.33 21.17 -15.07
N ASN A 407 -16.22 21.55 -14.43
CA ASN A 407 -14.91 20.94 -14.64
C ASN A 407 -14.58 19.92 -13.53
N GLY A 408 -15.57 19.44 -12.77
CA GLY A 408 -15.39 18.48 -11.69
C GLY A 408 -14.60 19.01 -10.49
N ILE A 409 -14.57 20.33 -10.28
CA ILE A 409 -13.88 20.99 -9.16
C ILE A 409 -14.93 21.59 -8.22
N TYR A 410 -15.02 21.00 -7.03
CA TYR A 410 -16.01 21.33 -6.01
C TYR A 410 -15.35 22.04 -4.83
N ARG A 411 -16.18 22.66 -4.00
CA ARG A 411 -15.75 23.28 -2.75
C ARG A 411 -16.68 22.93 -1.60
N ILE A 412 -16.10 22.66 -0.44
CA ILE A 412 -16.81 22.51 0.83
C ILE A 412 -16.17 23.40 1.92
N ILE A 413 -17.01 23.99 2.77
CA ILE A 413 -16.58 24.55 4.05
C ILE A 413 -16.98 23.54 5.13
N LEU A 414 -16.01 22.99 5.87
CA LEU A 414 -16.30 22.08 6.98
C LEU A 414 -16.82 22.88 8.18
N THR A 415 -18.13 22.93 8.33
CA THR A 415 -18.83 23.70 9.36
C THR A 415 -18.70 23.07 10.75
N THR A 416 -18.40 21.77 10.81
CA THR A 416 -18.14 21.04 12.05
C THR A 416 -16.75 21.28 12.63
N PHE A 417 -15.88 22.05 11.95
CA PHE A 417 -14.55 22.38 12.44
C PHE A 417 -14.63 23.10 13.79
N VAL A 418 -13.95 22.54 14.80
CA VAL A 418 -13.72 23.17 16.11
C VAL A 418 -12.27 22.91 16.50
N GLY A 419 -11.58 23.93 17.01
CA GLY A 419 -10.21 23.83 17.53
C GLY A 419 -10.18 23.46 19.01
N ASP A 420 -10.62 22.26 19.37
CA ASP A 420 -10.77 21.81 20.77
C ASP A 420 -9.69 20.82 21.26
N GLY A 421 -8.69 20.52 20.43
CA GLY A 421 -7.49 19.75 20.74
C GLY A 421 -6.25 20.64 20.94
N ALA A 422 -5.06 20.04 20.80
CA ALA A 422 -3.79 20.73 21.02
C ALA A 422 -3.58 21.93 20.08
N ASP A 423 -3.13 23.07 20.63
CA ASP A 423 -2.87 24.31 19.89
C ASP A 423 -4.03 24.79 18.99
N GLY A 424 -5.27 24.53 19.42
CA GLY A 424 -6.46 24.90 18.65
C GLY A 424 -6.68 24.05 17.39
N HIS A 425 -6.08 22.86 17.30
CA HIS A 425 -6.40 21.86 16.28
C HIS A 425 -7.62 21.02 16.69
N PRO A 426 -8.29 20.30 15.78
CA PRO A 426 -9.42 19.44 16.13
C PRO A 426 -9.02 18.25 17.00
N TYR A 427 -9.75 18.02 18.10
CA TYR A 427 -9.70 16.73 18.81
C TYR A 427 -10.34 15.63 17.96
N TYR A 428 -9.97 14.35 18.13
CA TYR A 428 -10.39 13.29 17.21
C TYR A 428 -11.92 13.13 17.07
N THR A 429 -12.69 13.40 18.13
CA THR A 429 -14.16 13.36 18.05
C THR A 429 -14.76 14.51 17.22
N THR A 430 -14.06 15.65 17.15
CA THR A 430 -14.37 16.74 16.22
C THR A 430 -13.92 16.37 14.80
N ALA A 431 -12.72 15.79 14.67
CA ALA A 431 -12.21 15.31 13.39
C ALA A 431 -13.11 14.22 12.77
N GLU A 432 -13.76 13.39 13.58
CA GLU A 432 -14.77 12.43 13.14
C GLU A 432 -15.96 13.13 12.48
N LYS A 433 -16.54 14.14 13.13
CA LYS A 433 -17.66 14.92 12.57
C LYS A 433 -17.26 15.59 11.25
N MET A 434 -16.06 16.15 11.19
CA MET A 434 -15.49 16.71 9.96
C MET A 434 -15.37 15.66 8.85
N GLY A 435 -14.90 14.46 9.19
CA GLY A 435 -14.74 13.37 8.25
C GLY A 435 -16.07 12.85 7.71
N LEU A 436 -17.10 12.80 8.55
CA LEU A 436 -18.47 12.44 8.18
C LEU A 436 -19.12 13.52 7.29
N GLU A 437 -18.96 14.80 7.64
CA GLU A 437 -19.44 15.93 6.82
C GLU A 437 -18.82 15.90 5.41
N LEU A 438 -17.51 15.66 5.31
CA LEU A 438 -16.81 15.52 4.04
C LEU A 438 -17.29 14.29 3.25
N ALA A 439 -17.47 13.14 3.92
CA ALA A 439 -17.94 11.93 3.27
C ALA A 439 -19.35 12.11 2.68
N ASP A 440 -20.26 12.72 3.44
CA ASP A 440 -21.63 13.00 3.00
C ASP A 440 -21.66 14.02 1.86
N PHE A 441 -20.70 14.94 1.78
CA PHE A 441 -20.54 15.83 0.65
C PHE A 441 -20.04 15.09 -0.60
N ILE A 442 -19.01 14.26 -0.46
CA ILE A 442 -18.44 13.50 -1.58
C ILE A 442 -19.53 12.60 -2.20
N GLU A 443 -20.33 11.88 -1.41
CA GLU A 443 -21.41 11.02 -1.92
C GLU A 443 -22.51 11.79 -2.68
N LYS A 444 -22.61 13.12 -2.52
CA LYS A 444 -23.55 13.96 -3.29
C LYS A 444 -23.00 14.39 -4.64
N ILE A 445 -21.70 14.24 -4.89
CA ILE A 445 -21.10 14.58 -6.18
C ILE A 445 -21.61 13.57 -7.23
N PRO A 446 -22.24 14.03 -8.31
CA PRO A 446 -22.79 13.13 -9.33
C PRO A 446 -21.71 12.24 -9.92
N ASN A 447 -21.97 10.92 -9.97
CA ASN A 447 -21.08 9.94 -10.59
C ASN A 447 -19.66 9.86 -9.98
N VAL A 448 -19.44 10.35 -8.75
CA VAL A 448 -18.10 10.44 -8.14
C VAL A 448 -17.35 9.10 -8.07
N TRP A 449 -18.06 7.99 -7.86
CA TRP A 449 -17.50 6.64 -7.81
C TRP A 449 -17.62 5.87 -9.10
N LYS A 450 -18.24 6.47 -10.12
CA LYS A 450 -18.07 5.93 -11.47
C LYS A 450 -16.64 6.31 -11.82
N GLY A 451 -15.70 5.39 -11.58
CA GLY A 451 -14.40 5.44 -12.22
C GLY A 451 -14.59 5.73 -13.71
N TYR A 452 -13.58 6.26 -14.38
CA TYR A 452 -13.71 6.63 -15.79
C TYR A 452 -13.98 5.40 -16.68
N ASN A 453 -15.25 5.00 -16.71
CA ASN A 453 -15.89 4.09 -17.64
C ASN A 453 -16.17 4.89 -18.92
N LEU A 454 -15.13 5.50 -19.45
CA LEU A 454 -15.12 5.89 -20.84
C LEU A 454 -14.76 4.63 -21.60
N ASN A 455 -15.81 3.89 -21.94
CA ASN A 455 -15.91 2.73 -22.82
C ASN A 455 -14.70 2.55 -23.76
N MET A 456 -13.57 2.03 -23.25
CA MET A 456 -12.56 1.38 -24.09
C MET A 456 -13.20 0.07 -24.50
N GLY A 457 -13.91 0.06 -25.64
CA GLY A 457 -14.70 -1.09 -26.11
C GLY A 457 -14.01 -2.39 -25.72
N SER A 458 -14.69 -3.20 -24.90
CA SER A 458 -14.16 -4.30 -24.06
C SER A 458 -12.82 -4.88 -24.52
N LEU A 459 -11.71 -4.20 -24.15
CA LEU A 459 -10.37 -4.76 -24.29
C LEU A 459 -10.26 -5.92 -23.32
N SER A 460 -9.94 -7.09 -23.85
CA SER A 460 -9.84 -8.34 -23.08
C SER A 460 -8.58 -8.43 -22.22
N ASP A 461 -7.59 -7.59 -22.50
CA ASP A 461 -6.24 -7.63 -21.94
C ASP A 461 -5.79 -6.34 -21.24
N VAL A 462 -6.72 -5.41 -20.99
CA VAL A 462 -6.48 -4.16 -20.25
C VAL A 462 -7.61 -3.95 -19.24
N LYS A 463 -7.28 -4.05 -17.95
CA LYS A 463 -8.20 -3.88 -16.82
C LYS A 463 -8.08 -2.46 -16.27
N ASN A 464 -9.17 -1.92 -15.73
CA ASN A 464 -9.19 -0.60 -15.08
C ASN A 464 -8.29 -0.48 -13.84
N THR A 465 -7.81 -1.61 -13.33
CA THR A 465 -6.83 -1.69 -12.24
C THR A 465 -5.38 -1.76 -12.72
N ASP A 466 -5.14 -1.93 -14.02
CA ASP A 466 -3.77 -1.99 -14.55
C ASP A 466 -3.15 -0.59 -14.51
N TRP A 467 -1.89 -0.49 -14.09
CA TRP A 467 -1.17 0.79 -13.96
C TRP A 467 -1.16 1.60 -15.27
N TYR A 468 -1.10 0.93 -16.41
CA TYR A 468 -1.12 1.56 -17.73
C TYR A 468 -2.53 1.86 -18.26
N TYR A 469 -3.60 1.55 -17.54
CA TYR A 469 -4.98 1.69 -18.06
C TYR A 469 -5.25 3.10 -18.60
N ASN A 470 -4.94 4.13 -17.82
CA ASN A 470 -5.16 5.53 -18.22
C ASN A 470 -4.27 5.96 -19.37
N ALA A 471 -3.02 5.48 -19.41
CA ALA A 471 -2.10 5.74 -20.50
C ALA A 471 -2.58 5.10 -21.82
N VAL A 472 -2.96 3.82 -21.79
CA VAL A 472 -3.53 3.10 -22.94
C VAL A 472 -4.77 3.82 -23.44
N LYS A 473 -5.66 4.20 -22.51
CA LYS A 473 -6.84 4.97 -22.85
C LYS A 473 -6.50 6.29 -23.54
N TYR A 474 -5.58 7.05 -22.97
CA TYR A 474 -5.17 8.36 -23.50
C TYR A 474 -4.67 8.24 -24.95
N VAL A 475 -3.80 7.28 -25.23
CA VAL A 475 -3.25 7.10 -26.58
C VAL A 475 -4.27 6.54 -27.57
N LEU A 476 -5.27 5.78 -27.13
CA LEU A 476 -6.36 5.29 -27.99
C LEU A 476 -7.38 6.39 -28.29
N ASP A 477 -7.84 7.13 -27.28
CA ASP A 477 -8.78 8.25 -27.43
C ASP A 477 -8.18 9.37 -28.30
N GLY A 478 -6.88 9.64 -28.14
CA GLY A 478 -6.15 10.60 -28.95
C GLY A 478 -5.76 10.10 -30.34
N GLY A 479 -6.04 8.83 -30.67
CA GLY A 479 -5.62 8.21 -31.93
C GLY A 479 -4.09 8.13 -32.11
N LEU A 480 -3.34 8.21 -31.01
CA LEU A 480 -1.87 8.23 -30.96
C LEU A 480 -1.31 6.81 -31.13
N MET A 481 -2.01 5.80 -30.63
CA MET A 481 -1.72 4.38 -30.83
C MET A 481 -2.98 3.64 -31.28
N LYS A 482 -2.80 2.42 -31.78
CA LYS A 482 -3.88 1.53 -32.24
C LYS A 482 -3.87 0.22 -31.48
N ASN A 483 -5.02 -0.43 -31.37
CA ASN A 483 -5.13 -1.80 -30.86
C ASN A 483 -4.39 -2.79 -31.78
N THR A 484 -3.94 -3.92 -31.23
CA THR A 484 -3.33 -5.01 -32.01
C THR A 484 -4.37 -5.92 -32.65
N THR A 485 -5.56 -6.01 -32.06
CA THR A 485 -6.75 -6.64 -32.63
C THR A 485 -8.00 -5.82 -32.27
N ASP A 486 -9.18 -6.25 -32.70
CA ASP A 486 -10.43 -5.58 -32.35
C ASP A 486 -10.70 -5.53 -30.83
N THR A 487 -10.11 -6.45 -30.05
CA THR A 487 -10.36 -6.60 -28.60
C THR A 487 -9.09 -6.67 -27.76
N THR A 488 -7.90 -6.35 -28.31
CA THR A 488 -6.64 -6.41 -27.56
C THR A 488 -5.73 -5.23 -27.84
N PHE A 489 -5.13 -4.69 -26.78
CA PHE A 489 -4.07 -3.69 -26.89
C PHE A 489 -2.66 -4.31 -26.87
N ALA A 490 -2.50 -5.51 -26.32
CA ALA A 490 -1.24 -6.21 -26.05
C ALA A 490 -0.25 -5.38 -25.20
N PRO A 491 -0.64 -4.92 -24.00
CA PRO A 491 0.15 -3.96 -23.21
C PRO A 491 1.56 -4.46 -22.85
N LEU A 492 1.71 -5.78 -22.65
CA LEU A 492 2.99 -6.39 -22.25
C LEU A 492 3.86 -6.82 -23.43
N SER A 493 3.42 -6.61 -24.66
CA SER A 493 4.24 -6.92 -25.84
C SER A 493 5.33 -5.89 -26.04
N GLU A 494 6.52 -6.36 -26.41
CA GLU A 494 7.66 -5.51 -26.78
C GLU A 494 7.30 -4.67 -28.02
N VAL A 495 7.75 -3.42 -28.06
CA VAL A 495 7.54 -2.53 -29.21
C VAL A 495 8.74 -2.51 -30.14
N THR A 496 8.47 -2.45 -31.44
CA THR A 496 9.50 -2.28 -32.46
C THR A 496 9.82 -0.81 -32.69
N ARG A 497 11.01 -0.53 -33.22
CA ARG A 497 11.43 0.81 -33.64
C ARG A 497 10.48 1.41 -34.67
N ASN A 498 9.96 0.59 -35.59
CA ASN A 498 8.96 1.02 -36.56
C ASN A 498 7.70 1.54 -35.86
N GLU A 499 7.18 0.79 -34.89
CA GLU A 499 5.99 1.18 -34.15
C GLU A 499 6.18 2.47 -33.35
N VAL A 500 7.34 2.65 -32.70
CA VAL A 500 7.68 3.91 -32.01
C VAL A 500 7.77 5.07 -33.00
N SER A 501 8.43 4.88 -34.14
CA SER A 501 8.55 5.91 -35.19
C SER A 501 7.18 6.35 -35.71
N ASP A 502 6.32 5.38 -36.05
CA ASP A 502 4.95 5.65 -36.52
C ASP A 502 4.12 6.38 -35.44
N THR A 503 4.26 5.98 -34.18
CA THR A 503 3.59 6.62 -33.04
C THR A 503 4.04 8.08 -32.89
N LEU A 504 5.34 8.37 -32.91
CA LEU A 504 5.87 9.73 -32.77
C LEU A 504 5.53 10.61 -33.97
N LYS A 505 5.54 10.04 -35.18
CA LYS A 505 5.11 10.74 -36.39
C LYS A 505 3.63 11.10 -36.33
N SER A 506 2.78 10.16 -35.93
CA SER A 506 1.33 10.37 -35.79
C SER A 506 1.01 11.38 -34.68
N ALA A 507 1.62 11.20 -33.50
CA ALA A 507 1.33 12.02 -32.33
C ALA A 507 1.88 13.44 -32.42
N PHE A 508 3.04 13.61 -33.08
CA PHE A 508 3.81 14.83 -32.96
C PHE A 508 4.31 15.42 -34.28
N GLY A 509 4.13 14.72 -35.41
CA GLY A 509 4.76 15.10 -36.68
C GLY A 509 6.28 14.96 -36.66
N CYS A 510 6.82 14.16 -35.74
CA CYS A 510 8.26 14.00 -35.55
C CYS A 510 8.78 12.79 -36.31
N ASP A 511 9.68 13.01 -37.27
CA ASP A 511 10.51 11.96 -37.83
C ASP A 511 11.74 11.75 -36.94
N VAL A 512 11.96 10.53 -36.47
CA VAL A 512 13.03 10.19 -35.52
C VAL A 512 13.99 9.17 -36.11
N ASN A 513 15.27 9.26 -35.71
CA ASN A 513 16.30 8.32 -36.12
C ASN A 513 16.78 7.49 -34.93
N PHE A 514 16.78 6.17 -35.08
CA PHE A 514 17.42 5.26 -34.13
C PHE A 514 18.92 5.17 -34.39
N SER A 515 19.66 4.66 -33.41
CA SER A 515 21.12 4.44 -33.50
C SER A 515 21.50 3.41 -34.58
N ASP A 516 20.56 2.56 -34.97
CA ASP A 516 20.66 1.53 -36.01
C ASP A 516 19.44 1.60 -36.94
N SER A 517 19.65 1.37 -38.24
CA SER A 517 18.65 1.53 -39.30
C SER A 517 17.66 0.38 -39.41
N ASP A 518 17.89 -0.75 -38.72
CA ASP A 518 16.93 -1.86 -38.67
C ASP A 518 15.74 -1.49 -37.76
N LEU A 519 14.62 -1.13 -38.39
CA LEU A 519 13.39 -0.74 -37.71
C LEU A 519 12.56 -1.92 -37.17
N SER A 520 12.93 -3.16 -37.50
CA SER A 520 12.24 -4.36 -37.00
C SER A 520 12.65 -4.72 -35.57
N LYS A 521 13.77 -4.19 -35.08
CA LYS A 521 14.29 -4.45 -33.74
C LYS A 521 13.42 -3.80 -32.66
N THR A 522 13.47 -4.41 -31.48
CA THR A 522 12.86 -3.86 -30.27
C THR A 522 13.58 -2.60 -29.82
N VAL A 523 12.88 -1.80 -29.00
CA VAL A 523 13.39 -0.52 -28.49
C VAL A 523 13.75 -0.67 -27.01
N THR A 524 14.89 -0.15 -26.61
CA THR A 524 15.27 -0.06 -25.18
C THR A 524 14.82 1.27 -24.56
N LYS A 525 14.82 1.35 -23.22
CA LYS A 525 14.50 2.60 -22.50
C LYS A 525 15.38 3.78 -22.92
N GLU A 526 16.69 3.56 -23.07
CA GLU A 526 17.60 4.64 -23.49
C GLU A 526 17.36 5.09 -24.93
N GLU A 527 16.97 4.18 -25.83
CA GLU A 527 16.59 4.51 -27.21
C GLU A 527 15.31 5.33 -27.25
N LEU A 528 14.29 4.95 -26.45
CA LEU A 528 13.06 5.73 -26.33
C LEU A 528 13.35 7.16 -25.83
N ALA A 529 14.19 7.30 -24.79
CA ALA A 529 14.58 8.61 -24.25
C ALA A 529 15.20 9.50 -25.33
N TYR A 530 16.08 8.91 -26.13
CA TYR A 530 16.77 9.60 -27.21
C TYR A 530 15.83 10.06 -28.32
N VAL A 531 14.93 9.20 -28.81
CA VAL A 531 14.00 9.59 -29.89
C VAL A 531 12.93 10.59 -29.43
N LEU A 532 12.46 10.50 -28.18
CA LEU A 532 11.59 11.53 -27.60
C LEU A 532 12.31 12.88 -27.50
N THR A 533 13.61 12.86 -27.16
CA THR A 533 14.42 14.09 -27.07
C THR A 533 14.62 14.71 -28.45
N GLN A 534 14.81 13.89 -29.49
CA GLN A 534 14.82 14.37 -30.87
C GLN A 534 13.50 15.06 -31.25
N CYS A 535 12.37 14.48 -30.85
CA CYS A 535 11.06 15.10 -31.09
C CYS A 535 10.89 16.44 -30.34
N ALA A 536 11.35 16.54 -29.09
CA ALA A 536 11.34 17.80 -28.33
C ALA A 536 12.20 18.89 -29.02
N LYS A 537 13.40 18.52 -29.48
CA LYS A 537 14.29 19.41 -30.26
C LYS A 537 13.62 19.87 -31.56
N ALA A 538 12.97 18.97 -32.29
CA ALA A 538 12.26 19.30 -33.53
C ALA A 538 11.11 20.30 -33.30
N LYS A 539 10.56 20.35 -32.09
CA LYS A 539 9.56 21.33 -31.65
C LYS A 539 10.14 22.62 -31.07
N GLY A 540 11.46 22.82 -31.16
CA GLY A 540 12.13 24.05 -30.75
C GLY A 540 12.42 24.16 -29.24
N MET A 541 12.35 23.04 -28.51
CA MET A 541 12.62 23.05 -27.07
C MET A 541 14.12 22.98 -26.77
N ASP A 542 14.56 23.69 -25.74
CA ASP A 542 15.89 23.46 -25.16
C ASP A 542 15.87 22.16 -24.36
N THR A 543 16.62 21.18 -24.85
CA THR A 543 16.72 19.85 -24.24
C THR A 543 18.02 19.65 -23.48
N THR A 544 18.72 20.72 -23.13
CA THR A 544 19.92 20.64 -22.29
C THR A 544 19.48 20.30 -20.86
N PRO A 545 19.89 19.16 -20.28
CA PRO A 545 19.50 18.81 -18.92
C PRO A 545 20.13 19.81 -17.94
N LEU A 546 19.30 20.40 -17.07
CA LEU A 546 19.73 21.32 -16.03
C LEU A 546 20.34 20.58 -14.84
N LYS A 547 20.01 19.29 -14.70
CA LYS A 547 20.44 18.44 -13.58
C LYS A 547 20.89 17.08 -14.07
N LYS A 548 22.07 16.65 -13.58
CA LYS A 548 22.50 15.25 -13.68
C LYS A 548 22.08 14.51 -12.40
N TYR A 549 21.37 13.40 -12.58
CA TYR A 549 20.84 12.57 -11.52
C TYR A 549 21.86 11.48 -11.16
N PRO A 550 22.01 11.09 -9.88
CA PRO A 550 23.02 10.11 -9.47
C PRO A 550 22.57 8.67 -9.74
N PHE A 551 22.33 8.29 -11.00
CA PHE A 551 21.93 6.93 -11.36
C PHE A 551 23.03 5.91 -10.98
N LYS A 552 22.64 4.81 -10.34
CA LYS A 552 23.50 3.69 -9.91
C LYS A 552 24.07 2.93 -11.10
N ASP A 553 23.31 2.87 -12.18
CA ASP A 553 23.60 2.19 -13.44
C ASP A 553 24.00 3.18 -14.55
N LYS A 554 24.44 4.40 -14.18
CA LYS A 554 24.88 5.42 -15.16
C LYS A 554 26.00 4.92 -16.09
N ASP A 555 26.81 3.97 -15.61
CA ASP A 555 27.94 3.42 -16.35
C ASP A 555 27.48 2.44 -17.45
N GLU A 556 26.20 2.04 -17.44
CA GLU A 556 25.57 1.26 -18.50
C GLU A 556 24.99 2.14 -19.63
N PHE A 557 24.92 3.46 -19.43
CA PHE A 557 24.30 4.37 -20.39
C PHE A 557 25.17 4.45 -21.64
N SER A 558 24.57 4.37 -22.82
CA SER A 558 25.29 4.73 -24.03
C SER A 558 25.57 6.24 -24.08
N ASP A 559 26.77 6.64 -24.50
CA ASP A 559 27.21 8.05 -24.54
C ASP A 559 26.19 8.98 -25.24
N TRP A 560 25.56 8.50 -26.31
CA TRP A 560 24.57 9.26 -27.09
C TRP A 560 23.22 9.45 -26.37
N ALA A 561 22.92 8.61 -25.37
CA ALA A 561 21.66 8.63 -24.64
C ALA A 561 21.73 9.48 -23.35
N VAL A 562 22.93 9.72 -22.80
CA VAL A 562 23.14 10.29 -21.46
C VAL A 562 22.31 11.55 -21.21
N ASP A 563 22.44 12.57 -22.06
CA ASP A 563 21.72 13.83 -21.87
C ASP A 563 20.21 13.68 -22.09
N SER A 564 19.81 12.76 -22.98
CA SER A 564 18.39 12.47 -23.24
C SER A 564 17.73 11.79 -22.06
N ILE A 565 18.43 10.85 -21.41
CA ILE A 565 17.95 10.19 -20.18
C ILE A 565 17.77 11.24 -19.07
N TYR A 566 18.77 12.10 -18.86
CA TYR A 566 18.65 13.15 -17.84
C TYR A 566 17.54 14.15 -18.14
N TYR A 567 17.39 14.56 -19.40
CA TYR A 567 16.33 15.47 -19.81
C TYR A 567 14.94 14.84 -19.62
N MET A 568 14.74 13.61 -20.07
CA MET A 568 13.47 12.90 -19.89
C MET A 568 13.15 12.64 -18.42
N ARG A 569 14.18 12.39 -17.60
CA ARG A 569 14.03 12.28 -16.15
C ARG A 569 13.63 13.61 -15.52
N GLU A 570 14.27 14.71 -15.92
CA GLU A 570 13.96 16.05 -15.43
C GLU A 570 12.55 16.49 -15.80
N LYS A 571 12.09 16.15 -17.00
CA LYS A 571 10.73 16.41 -17.45
C LYS A 571 9.70 15.43 -16.90
N LEU A 572 10.10 14.46 -16.08
CA LEU A 572 9.20 13.46 -15.50
C LEU A 572 8.47 12.64 -16.57
N VAL A 573 9.11 12.44 -17.73
CA VAL A 573 8.60 11.59 -18.81
C VAL A 573 9.00 10.15 -18.54
N MET A 574 10.30 9.92 -18.30
CA MET A 574 10.86 8.60 -17.98
C MET A 574 11.41 8.59 -16.56
N PHE A 575 11.03 7.58 -15.76
CA PHE A 575 11.40 7.47 -14.35
C PHE A 575 12.29 6.26 -14.10
N ASP A 576 13.12 6.35 -13.06
CA ASP A 576 13.66 5.20 -12.34
C ASP A 576 12.61 4.73 -11.33
N PHE A 577 12.32 3.42 -11.31
CA PHE A 577 11.39 2.86 -10.33
C PHE A 577 12.08 2.81 -8.95
N GLY A 578 12.02 3.93 -8.22
CA GLY A 578 12.30 4.03 -6.79
C GLY A 578 13.74 3.77 -6.33
N GLY A 579 14.73 3.78 -7.22
CA GLY A 579 16.04 3.21 -6.88
C GLY A 579 17.28 3.97 -7.33
N LEU A 580 17.14 5.10 -8.04
CA LEU A 580 18.22 5.67 -8.85
C LEU A 580 18.76 4.66 -9.88
N THR A 581 17.93 3.72 -10.35
CA THR A 581 18.32 2.74 -11.39
C THR A 581 17.39 2.92 -12.59
N PHE A 582 17.94 3.31 -13.74
CA PHE A 582 17.16 3.62 -14.95
C PHE A 582 16.85 2.37 -15.80
N GLU A 583 17.76 1.40 -15.79
CA GLU A 583 17.80 0.19 -16.61
C GLU A 583 17.84 0.49 -18.11
N PRO A 584 18.89 1.16 -18.62
CA PRO A 584 18.92 1.71 -19.98
C PRO A 584 18.69 0.66 -21.08
N LYS A 585 19.09 -0.59 -20.82
CA LYS A 585 19.03 -1.70 -21.79
C LYS A 585 17.72 -2.49 -21.75
N THR A 586 16.82 -2.18 -20.81
CA THR A 586 15.52 -2.86 -20.73
C THR A 586 14.69 -2.54 -21.97
N VAL A 587 14.19 -3.59 -22.61
CA VAL A 587 13.26 -3.49 -23.74
C VAL A 587 11.91 -2.97 -23.23
N ILE A 588 11.35 -1.97 -23.90
CA ILE A 588 10.08 -1.37 -23.52
C ILE A 588 8.89 -2.13 -24.12
N THR A 589 7.78 -2.11 -23.38
CA THR A 589 6.50 -2.66 -23.80
C THR A 589 5.58 -1.59 -24.41
N ARG A 590 4.44 -2.03 -24.98
CA ARG A 590 3.39 -1.12 -25.46
C ARG A 590 2.79 -0.27 -24.34
N ALA A 591 2.66 -0.83 -23.14
CA ALA A 591 2.25 -0.09 -21.95
C ALA A 591 3.26 1.00 -21.56
N ASP A 592 4.55 0.69 -21.64
CA ASP A 592 5.61 1.68 -21.42
C ASP A 592 5.54 2.79 -22.46
N LEU A 593 5.42 2.44 -23.75
CA LEU A 593 5.29 3.42 -24.82
C LEU A 593 4.08 4.33 -24.60
N ALA A 594 2.89 3.76 -24.33
CA ALA A 594 1.68 4.54 -24.08
C ALA A 594 1.86 5.53 -22.93
N SER A 595 2.45 5.08 -21.83
CA SER A 595 2.68 5.90 -20.63
C SER A 595 3.67 7.04 -20.89
N ASN A 596 4.77 6.75 -21.58
CA ASN A 596 5.76 7.77 -21.92
C ASN A 596 5.24 8.78 -22.96
N ILE A 597 4.43 8.35 -23.94
CA ILE A 597 3.80 9.25 -24.91
C ILE A 597 2.84 10.21 -24.22
N ARG A 598 1.96 9.69 -23.34
CA ARG A 598 1.06 10.53 -22.53
C ARG A 598 1.85 11.62 -21.79
N ARG A 599 2.84 11.23 -21.00
CA ARG A 599 3.67 12.17 -20.21
C ARG A 599 4.42 13.14 -21.10
N PHE A 600 4.94 12.69 -22.23
CA PHE A 600 5.64 13.57 -23.16
C PHE A 600 4.70 14.66 -23.68
N VAL A 601 3.45 14.33 -24.06
CA VAL A 601 2.45 15.35 -24.44
C VAL A 601 2.15 16.32 -23.28
N GLU A 602 2.02 15.78 -22.06
CA GLU A 602 1.59 16.56 -20.89
C GLU A 602 2.68 17.53 -20.39
N ARG A 603 3.94 17.07 -20.40
CA ARG A 603 5.05 17.70 -19.66
C ARG A 603 6.09 18.38 -20.54
N VAL A 604 6.09 18.09 -21.84
CA VAL A 604 7.06 18.63 -22.80
C VAL A 604 6.29 19.55 -23.76
N LYS A 605 6.20 20.83 -23.39
CA LYS A 605 5.41 21.90 -24.04
C LYS A 605 6.25 23.14 -24.33
#